data_AF-A0A2I1KR17-F1
#
_entry.id   AF-A0A2I1KR17-F1
#
_cell.length_a   1.000
_cell.length_b   1.000
_cell.length_c   1.000
_cell.angle_alpha   90.00
_cell.angle_beta   90.00
_cell.angle_gamma   90.00
#
_symmetry.space_group_name_H-M   'P 1'
#
loop_
_entity.id
_entity.type
_entity.pdbx_description
1 polymer ?
#
loop_
_entity_poly.entity_id
_entity_poly.type
_entity_poly.pdbx_seq_one_letter_code
_entity_poly.pdbx_strand_id
1 'polypeptide(L)'
;MGSGPRGEPSTDRILTLRARRWIEGNASDLLSLLAALLLLIPSLFNGEDSTGWHGRTWWWLTALVLAIVLMIVSVVWKVRIRPTREQLLAEADRLSEHQERWRRELREAVRVVAMELFVHTVARPTEARVTVYFHRDGGFVQVARASRNPKLDTAGRVRYPDNVGVIAQVWENGAAVVTGLSGDRDEWVRSAVEEYGLDPLDAENVADRMMSRSIVGKRLEHGRGLSGILLVEPLSPRGVSGQTLDLLNGDEPLAKSLLSVLNEVLDVMSENFEEAADDGVVPSLFETAGV
;
A
#
# COMPACT_ATOMS: atom_id res chain seq x y z
N MET A 1 -12.91 -40.59 -10.87
CA MET A 1 -12.16 -40.83 -9.62
C MET A 1 -10.68 -40.87 -9.98
N GLY A 2 -9.90 -39.95 -9.44
CA GLY A 2 -8.48 -39.78 -9.78
C GLY A 2 -7.92 -38.50 -9.15
N SER A 3 -8.10 -38.37 -7.84
CA SER A 3 -7.52 -37.31 -7.03
C SER A 3 -6.01 -37.59 -6.88
N GLY A 4 -5.19 -36.93 -7.70
CA GLY A 4 -3.74 -36.87 -7.48
C GLY A 4 -3.43 -36.02 -6.24
N PRO A 5 -2.49 -36.44 -5.38
CA PRO A 5 -2.11 -35.63 -4.22
C PRO A 5 -1.42 -34.35 -4.68
N ARG A 6 -2.00 -33.20 -4.31
CA ARG A 6 -1.33 -31.90 -4.34
C ARG A 6 -0.11 -31.99 -3.43
N GLY A 7 1.08 -31.86 -4.00
CA GLY A 7 2.32 -31.78 -3.22
C GLY A 7 2.26 -30.57 -2.30
N GLU A 8 2.12 -30.82 -1.00
CA GLU A 8 2.40 -29.80 0.01
C GLU A 8 3.86 -29.35 -0.14
N PRO A 9 4.14 -28.03 -0.17
CA PRO A 9 5.51 -27.56 -0.07
C PRO A 9 6.04 -28.00 1.29
N SER A 10 6.92 -28.99 1.28
CA SER A 10 7.54 -29.58 2.47
C SER A 10 8.01 -28.49 3.43
N THR A 11 7.36 -28.39 4.59
CA THR A 11 7.67 -27.44 5.67
C THR A 11 9.16 -27.45 6.03
N ASP A 12 9.82 -28.60 5.85
CA ASP A 12 11.26 -28.80 5.99
C ASP A 12 12.11 -27.93 5.07
N ARG A 13 11.67 -27.65 3.83
CA ARG A 13 12.38 -26.74 2.91
C ARG A 13 12.29 -25.28 3.36
N ILE A 14 11.16 -24.87 3.93
CA ILE A 14 10.97 -23.50 4.43
C ILE A 14 11.77 -23.29 5.72
N LEU A 15 11.78 -24.29 6.61
CA LEU A 15 12.56 -24.26 7.85
C LEU A 15 14.07 -24.27 7.59
N THR A 16 14.54 -25.09 6.65
CA THR A 16 15.97 -25.13 6.28
C THR A 16 16.44 -23.83 5.62
N LEU A 17 15.60 -23.18 4.80
CA LEU A 17 15.94 -21.89 4.20
C LEU A 17 15.94 -20.75 5.23
N ARG A 18 14.98 -20.73 6.17
CA ARG A 18 14.95 -19.74 7.28
C ARG A 18 16.13 -19.94 8.22
N ALA A 19 16.42 -21.19 8.61
CA ALA A 19 17.56 -21.50 9.45
C ALA A 19 18.88 -21.13 8.77
N ARG A 20 19.02 -21.41 7.46
CA ARG A 20 20.21 -21.03 6.68
C ARG A 20 20.40 -19.52 6.61
N ARG A 21 19.36 -18.74 6.29
CA ARG A 21 19.44 -17.27 6.27
C ARG A 21 19.75 -16.68 7.64
N TRP A 22 19.18 -17.26 8.69
CA TRP A 22 19.45 -16.84 10.07
C TRP A 22 20.90 -17.13 10.49
N ILE A 23 21.43 -18.30 10.13
CA ILE A 23 22.84 -18.64 10.34
C ILE A 23 23.76 -17.73 9.53
N GLU A 24 23.46 -17.47 8.25
CA GLU A 24 24.25 -16.57 7.40
C GLU A 24 24.25 -15.13 7.92
N GLY A 25 23.14 -14.65 8.49
CA GLY A 25 23.02 -13.32 9.09
C GLY A 25 23.70 -13.16 10.45
N ASN A 26 23.75 -14.24 11.26
CA ASN A 26 24.28 -14.21 12.63
C ASN A 26 25.61 -14.97 12.82
N ALA A 27 26.20 -15.52 11.74
CA ALA A 27 27.42 -16.34 11.80
C ALA A 27 28.58 -15.63 12.52
N SER A 28 28.78 -14.33 12.27
CA SER A 28 29.84 -13.56 12.93
C SER A 28 29.64 -13.44 14.44
N ASP A 29 28.39 -13.34 14.89
CA ASP A 29 28.09 -13.17 16.32
C ASP A 29 28.15 -14.53 17.04
N LEU A 30 27.76 -15.62 16.37
CA LEU A 30 27.95 -17.00 16.84
C LEU A 30 29.44 -17.38 16.96
N LEU A 31 30.26 -17.01 15.98
CA LEU A 31 31.71 -17.25 16.02
C LEU A 31 32.38 -16.44 17.14
N SER A 32 31.90 -15.23 17.41
CA SER A 32 32.41 -14.38 18.49
C SER A 32 32.03 -14.95 19.88
N LEU A 33 30.81 -15.49 20.02
CA LEU A 33 30.36 -16.18 21.23
C LEU A 33 31.13 -17.49 21.46
N LEU A 34 31.40 -18.27 20.40
CA LEU A 34 32.23 -19.47 20.46
C LEU A 34 33.67 -19.14 20.89
N ALA A 35 34.26 -18.06 20.36
CA ALA A 35 35.59 -17.60 20.77
C ALA A 35 35.62 -17.19 22.25
N ALA A 36 34.59 -16.48 22.74
CA ALA A 36 34.47 -16.12 24.15
C ALA A 36 34.30 -17.35 25.06
N LEU A 37 33.50 -18.33 24.63
CA LEU A 37 33.30 -19.59 25.36
C LEU A 37 34.59 -20.41 25.44
N LEU A 38 35.34 -20.49 24.33
CA LEU A 38 36.65 -21.14 24.26
C LEU A 38 37.68 -20.52 25.22
N LEU A 39 37.60 -19.21 25.48
CA LEU A 39 38.45 -18.53 26.47
C LEU A 39 38.00 -18.76 27.92
N LEU A 40 36.72 -19.05 28.14
CA LEU A 40 36.14 -19.31 29.47
C LEU A 40 36.31 -20.76 29.93
N ILE A 41 36.26 -21.74 29.03
CA ILE A 41 36.35 -23.17 29.36
C ILE A 41 37.61 -23.49 30.21
N PRO A 42 38.82 -22.99 29.88
CA PRO A 42 40.01 -23.24 30.70
C PRO A 42 39.93 -22.65 32.12
N SER A 43 39.13 -21.60 32.34
CA SER A 43 38.95 -20.99 33.67
C SER A 43 38.07 -21.84 34.60
N LEU A 44 37.18 -22.66 34.04
CA LEU A 44 36.25 -23.52 34.79
C LEU A 44 36.91 -24.85 35.20
N PHE A 45 37.84 -25.37 34.39
CA PHE A 45 38.58 -26.61 34.68
C PHE A 45 39.92 -26.36 35.41
N ASN A 46 40.06 -25.20 36.06
CA ASN A 46 41.29 -24.77 36.73
C ASN A 46 41.56 -25.49 38.07
N GLY A 47 40.91 -26.64 38.29
CA GLY A 47 41.01 -27.42 39.52
C GLY A 47 40.89 -28.91 39.23
N GLU A 48 41.91 -29.52 38.64
CA GLU A 48 42.37 -30.86 39.00
C GLU A 48 43.70 -31.17 38.28
N ASP A 49 44.60 -31.80 39.03
CA ASP A 49 46.00 -32.01 38.68
C ASP A 49 46.20 -32.87 37.42
N SER A 50 47.09 -32.43 36.52
CA SER A 50 48.23 -33.24 36.05
C SER A 50 49.03 -32.57 34.91
N THR A 51 50.35 -32.72 35.01
CA THR A 51 51.39 -32.51 33.98
C THR A 51 51.85 -31.08 33.65
N GLY A 52 52.96 -30.67 34.29
CA GLY A 52 53.99 -29.76 33.77
C GLY A 52 53.59 -28.31 33.49
N TRP A 53 54.32 -27.36 34.08
CA TRP A 53 54.20 -25.92 33.80
C TRP A 53 54.18 -25.62 32.29
N HIS A 54 54.94 -26.37 31.50
CA HIS A 54 54.97 -26.29 30.03
C HIS A 54 53.67 -26.74 29.33
N GLY A 55 52.98 -27.78 29.81
CA GLY A 55 51.72 -28.24 29.21
C GLY A 55 50.59 -27.24 29.39
N ARG A 56 50.49 -26.67 30.60
CA ARG A 56 49.49 -25.64 30.93
C ARG A 56 49.69 -24.36 30.11
N THR A 57 50.91 -23.82 30.06
CA THR A 57 51.19 -22.59 29.30
C THR A 57 50.98 -22.78 27.79
N TRP A 58 51.33 -23.94 27.23
CA TRP A 58 51.10 -24.22 25.80
C TRP A 58 49.61 -24.30 25.45
N TRP A 59 48.78 -24.91 26.30
CA TRP A 59 47.32 -24.97 26.07
C TRP A 59 46.65 -23.58 26.13
N TRP A 60 47.07 -22.70 27.04
CA TRP A 60 46.57 -21.32 27.07
C TRP A 60 46.98 -20.52 25.83
N LEU A 61 48.22 -20.71 25.35
CA LEU A 61 48.70 -20.06 24.13
C LEU A 61 47.94 -20.54 22.88
N THR A 62 47.66 -21.85 22.74
CA THR A 62 46.90 -22.36 21.59
C THR A 62 45.44 -21.89 21.62
N ALA A 63 44.80 -21.86 22.80
CA ALA A 63 43.45 -21.33 22.94
C ALA A 63 43.37 -19.83 22.61
N LEU A 64 44.36 -19.04 23.05
CA LEU A 64 44.44 -17.61 22.73
C LEU A 64 44.63 -17.36 21.24
N VAL A 65 45.53 -18.09 20.59
CA VAL A 65 45.77 -17.98 19.14
C VAL A 65 44.52 -18.36 18.36
N LEU A 66 43.83 -19.44 18.74
CA LEU A 66 42.58 -19.86 18.09
C LEU A 66 41.47 -18.81 18.25
N ALA A 67 41.34 -18.20 19.44
CA ALA A 67 40.37 -17.13 19.67
C ALA A 67 40.66 -15.88 18.82
N ILE A 68 41.93 -15.49 18.69
CA ILE A 68 42.35 -14.37 17.83
C ILE A 68 42.04 -14.67 16.36
N VAL A 69 42.32 -15.88 15.88
CA VAL A 69 42.00 -16.30 14.50
C VAL A 69 40.50 -16.25 14.24
N LEU A 70 39.68 -16.78 15.15
CA LEU A 70 38.22 -16.74 15.03
C LEU A 70 37.67 -15.31 15.04
N MET A 71 38.25 -14.43 15.87
CA MET A 71 37.89 -13.01 15.91
C MET A 71 38.22 -12.30 14.60
N ILE A 72 39.42 -12.54 14.03
CA ILE A 72 39.83 -11.95 12.75
C ILE A 72 38.92 -12.44 11.62
N VAL A 73 38.63 -13.75 11.57
CA VAL A 73 37.70 -14.33 10.60
C VAL A 73 36.31 -13.71 10.75
N SER A 74 35.81 -13.54 11.97
CA SER A 74 34.53 -12.87 12.25
C SER A 74 34.51 -11.43 11.74
N VAL A 75 35.55 -10.64 12.01
CA VAL A 75 35.66 -9.25 11.54
C VAL A 75 35.74 -9.17 10.02
N VAL A 76 36.58 -10.00 9.39
CA VAL A 76 36.70 -10.05 7.92
C VAL A 76 35.38 -10.46 7.28
N TRP A 77 34.69 -11.45 7.84
CA TRP A 77 33.37 -11.87 7.38
C TRP A 77 32.35 -10.73 7.53
N LYS A 78 32.32 -10.06 8.69
CA LYS A 78 31.42 -8.95 8.97
C LYS A 78 31.65 -7.74 8.06
N VAL A 79 32.89 -7.47 7.68
CA VAL A 79 33.25 -6.39 6.74
C VAL A 79 33.01 -6.80 5.29
N ARG A 80 33.23 -8.07 4.92
CA ARG A 80 33.10 -8.54 3.53
C ARG A 80 31.65 -8.83 3.12
N ILE A 81 30.79 -9.21 4.07
CA ILE A 81 29.40 -9.63 3.83
C ILE A 81 28.38 -8.56 4.19
N ARG A 82 28.70 -7.57 5.05
CA ARG A 82 27.78 -6.45 5.23
C ARG A 82 27.75 -5.63 3.95
N PRO A 83 26.59 -5.53 3.27
CA PRO A 83 26.48 -4.69 2.09
C PRO A 83 26.89 -3.27 2.49
N THR A 84 27.72 -2.65 1.66
CA THR A 84 28.12 -1.26 1.88
C THR A 84 26.85 -0.41 1.96
N ARG A 85 26.83 0.62 2.80
CA ARG A 85 25.68 1.54 2.94
C ARG A 85 25.11 1.99 1.57
N GLU A 86 25.98 2.19 0.59
CA GLU A 86 25.63 2.53 -0.79
C GLU A 86 24.80 1.45 -1.50
N GLN A 87 25.05 0.17 -1.24
CA GLN A 87 24.28 -0.94 -1.80
C GLN A 87 22.88 -1.00 -1.19
N LEU A 88 22.74 -0.72 0.12
CA LEU A 88 21.43 -0.64 0.77
C LEU A 88 20.61 0.54 0.25
N LEU A 89 21.25 1.70 0.02
CA LEU A 89 20.59 2.85 -0.59
C LEU A 89 20.19 2.55 -2.04
N ALA A 90 21.08 1.94 -2.84
CA ALA A 90 20.77 1.56 -4.21
C ALA A 90 19.66 0.50 -4.30
N GLU A 91 19.55 -0.40 -3.32
CA GLU A 91 18.48 -1.39 -3.24
C GLU A 91 17.15 -0.75 -2.82
N ALA A 92 17.18 0.18 -1.86
CA ALA A 92 16.01 0.98 -1.49
C ALA A 92 15.49 1.82 -2.66
N ASP A 93 16.38 2.46 -3.43
CA ASP A 93 16.02 3.23 -4.62
C ASP A 93 15.42 2.33 -5.72
N ARG A 94 15.98 1.14 -5.94
CA ARG A 94 15.39 0.18 -6.91
C ARG A 94 14.01 -0.30 -6.47
N LEU A 95 13.82 -0.55 -5.18
CA LEU A 95 12.53 -0.96 -4.64
C LEU A 95 11.49 0.16 -4.76
N SER A 96 11.88 1.41 -4.48
CA SER A 96 10.98 2.56 -4.62
C SER A 96 10.57 2.80 -6.08
N GLU A 97 11.51 2.74 -7.02
CA GLU A 97 11.23 2.82 -8.46
C GLU A 97 10.26 1.72 -8.91
N HIS A 98 10.48 0.48 -8.42
CA HIS A 98 9.61 -0.64 -8.74
C HIS A 98 8.20 -0.43 -8.19
N GLN A 99 8.07 0.01 -6.94
CA GLN A 99 6.79 0.33 -6.31
C GLN A 99 6.07 1.46 -7.04
N GLU A 100 6.76 2.52 -7.44
CA GLU A 100 6.16 3.64 -8.18
C GLU A 100 5.61 3.19 -9.53
N ARG A 101 6.35 2.33 -10.24
CA ARG A 101 5.91 1.77 -11.52
C ARG A 101 4.66 0.91 -11.32
N TRP A 102 4.68 -0.03 -10.38
CA TRP A 102 3.52 -0.86 -10.06
C TRP A 102 2.31 -0.03 -9.65
N ARG A 103 2.48 1.01 -8.81
CA ARG A 103 1.37 1.91 -8.43
C ARG A 103 0.81 2.65 -9.64
N ARG A 104 1.65 3.06 -10.60
CA ARG A 104 1.20 3.72 -11.83
C ARG A 104 0.39 2.77 -12.70
N GLU A 105 0.86 1.53 -12.86
CA GLU A 105 0.18 0.50 -13.64
C GLU A 105 -1.18 0.12 -13.03
N LEU A 106 -1.26 -0.03 -11.70
CA LEU A 106 -2.52 -0.30 -11.01
C LEU A 106 -3.51 0.87 -11.12
N ARG A 107 -3.04 2.12 -10.94
CA ARG A 107 -3.89 3.30 -11.13
C ARG A 107 -4.45 3.38 -12.55
N GLU A 108 -3.65 3.04 -13.54
CA GLU A 108 -4.07 3.01 -14.93
C GLU A 108 -5.11 1.90 -15.18
N ALA A 109 -4.93 0.71 -14.60
CA ALA A 109 -5.91 -0.36 -14.66
C ALA A 109 -7.25 0.05 -14.04
N VAL A 110 -7.23 0.66 -12.83
CA VAL A 110 -8.43 1.23 -12.18
C VAL A 110 -9.08 2.27 -13.08
N ARG A 111 -8.29 3.17 -13.68
CA ARG A 111 -8.80 4.21 -14.59
C ARG A 111 -9.51 3.62 -15.80
N VAL A 112 -8.94 2.60 -16.43
CA VAL A 112 -9.53 1.93 -17.60
C VAL A 112 -10.83 1.24 -17.25
N VAL A 113 -10.86 0.46 -16.15
CA VAL A 113 -12.07 -0.24 -15.71
C VAL A 113 -13.16 0.74 -15.28
N ALA A 114 -12.80 1.80 -14.55
CA ALA A 114 -13.74 2.84 -14.14
C ALA A 114 -14.31 3.61 -15.35
N MET A 115 -13.48 3.91 -16.35
CA MET A 115 -13.93 4.54 -17.59
C MET A 115 -14.91 3.63 -18.35
N GLU A 116 -14.60 2.35 -18.47
CA GLU A 116 -15.47 1.40 -19.17
C GLU A 116 -16.83 1.29 -18.44
N LEU A 117 -16.81 1.11 -17.12
CA LEU A 117 -18.02 1.09 -16.29
C LEU A 117 -18.83 2.39 -16.46
N PHE A 118 -18.15 3.54 -16.45
CA PHE A 118 -18.76 4.85 -16.62
C PHE A 118 -19.43 5.03 -17.98
N VAL A 119 -18.80 4.58 -19.07
CA VAL A 119 -19.35 4.67 -20.43
C VAL A 119 -20.62 3.83 -20.58
N HIS A 120 -20.69 2.67 -19.91
CA HIS A 120 -21.87 1.80 -19.95
C HIS A 120 -23.01 2.27 -19.04
N THR A 121 -22.71 3.00 -17.96
CA THR A 121 -23.70 3.38 -16.95
C THR A 121 -24.28 4.78 -17.13
N VAL A 122 -23.57 5.67 -17.82
CA VAL A 122 -23.93 7.10 -17.92
C VAL A 122 -24.36 7.47 -19.34
N ALA A 123 -25.52 8.10 -19.46
CA ALA A 123 -26.10 8.48 -20.76
C ALA A 123 -25.28 9.52 -21.54
N ARG A 124 -24.58 10.44 -20.85
CA ARG A 124 -23.75 11.49 -21.48
C ARG A 124 -22.32 11.54 -20.89
N PRO A 125 -21.45 10.59 -21.26
CA PRO A 125 -20.09 10.49 -20.72
C PRO A 125 -19.17 11.69 -21.01
N THR A 126 -19.49 12.50 -22.02
CA THR A 126 -18.73 13.72 -22.38
C THR A 126 -19.06 14.92 -21.49
N GLU A 127 -20.17 14.89 -20.76
CA GLU A 127 -20.62 15.94 -19.85
C GLU A 127 -20.48 15.51 -18.38
N ALA A 128 -19.72 14.44 -18.11
CA ALA A 128 -19.55 13.89 -16.79
C ALA A 128 -18.12 13.39 -16.59
N ARG A 129 -17.74 13.22 -15.33
CA ARG A 129 -16.52 12.51 -14.94
C ARG A 129 -16.85 11.39 -13.96
N VAL A 130 -15.98 10.39 -13.94
CA VAL A 130 -15.95 9.37 -12.90
C VAL A 130 -14.68 9.55 -12.08
N THR A 131 -14.78 9.43 -10.76
CA THR A 131 -13.64 9.45 -9.85
C THR A 131 -13.70 8.26 -8.90
N VAL A 132 -12.58 7.56 -8.75
CA VAL A 132 -12.39 6.46 -7.80
C VAL A 132 -11.49 6.94 -6.67
N TYR A 133 -11.94 6.73 -5.44
CA TYR A 133 -11.21 7.03 -4.22
C TYR A 133 -10.93 5.76 -3.43
N PHE A 134 -9.75 5.70 -2.84
CA PHE A 134 -9.36 4.71 -1.85
C PHE A 134 -9.46 5.32 -0.45
N HIS A 135 -10.01 4.59 0.53
CA HIS A 135 -10.12 5.08 1.90
C HIS A 135 -8.88 4.70 2.71
N ARG A 136 -8.20 5.68 3.30
CA ARG A 136 -6.99 5.49 4.11
C ARG A 136 -6.85 6.58 5.18
N ASP A 137 -6.44 6.17 6.37
CA ASP A 137 -6.08 7.07 7.48
C ASP A 137 -7.14 8.14 7.78
N GLY A 138 -8.43 7.77 7.76
CA GLY A 138 -9.55 8.70 7.97
C GLY A 138 -9.78 9.70 6.83
N GLY A 139 -9.52 9.29 5.58
CA GLY A 139 -9.76 10.13 4.42
C GLY A 139 -9.76 9.36 3.10
N PHE A 140 -10.17 10.06 2.05
CA PHE A 140 -10.29 9.52 0.70
C PHE A 140 -9.18 10.04 -0.21
N VAL A 141 -8.33 9.15 -0.70
CA VAL A 141 -7.25 9.47 -1.65
C VAL A 141 -7.72 9.16 -3.07
N GLN A 142 -7.58 10.12 -3.98
CA GLN A 142 -7.93 9.92 -5.38
C GLN A 142 -6.98 8.89 -6.03
N VAL A 143 -7.55 7.81 -6.54
CA VAL A 143 -6.81 6.75 -7.26
C VAL A 143 -6.86 6.99 -8.76
N ALA A 144 -8.06 7.25 -9.27
CA ALA A 144 -8.29 7.48 -10.68
C ALA A 144 -9.38 8.53 -10.88
N ARG A 145 -9.23 9.29 -11.96
CA ARG A 145 -10.28 10.12 -12.53
C ARG A 145 -10.29 9.88 -14.02
N ALA A 146 -11.49 9.79 -14.59
CA ALA A 146 -11.67 9.60 -16.01
C ALA A 146 -12.85 10.43 -16.53
N SER A 147 -12.69 11.03 -17.71
CA SER A 147 -13.80 11.60 -18.47
C SER A 147 -13.55 11.49 -19.98
N ARG A 148 -14.62 11.43 -20.79
CA ARG A 148 -14.47 11.60 -22.25
C ARG A 148 -14.18 13.04 -22.66
N ASN A 149 -14.28 13.98 -21.72
CA ASN A 149 -13.89 15.38 -21.91
C ASN A 149 -12.53 15.64 -21.25
N PRO A 150 -11.48 15.98 -22.02
CA PRO A 150 -10.14 16.24 -21.47
C PRO A 150 -10.11 17.32 -20.38
N LYS A 151 -11.05 18.29 -20.41
CA LYS A 151 -11.13 19.34 -19.38
C LYS A 151 -11.60 18.80 -18.03
N LEU A 152 -12.38 17.72 -18.02
CA LEU A 152 -12.91 17.09 -16.81
C LEU A 152 -12.03 15.92 -16.32
N ASP A 153 -11.08 15.49 -17.15
CA ASP A 153 -10.15 14.39 -16.90
C ASP A 153 -8.96 14.80 -16.00
N THR A 154 -8.79 16.10 -15.76
CA THR A 154 -7.69 16.62 -14.94
C THR A 154 -7.84 16.21 -13.48
N ALA A 155 -6.74 15.73 -12.88
CA ALA A 155 -6.68 15.33 -11.48
C ALA A 155 -7.17 16.45 -10.54
N GLY A 156 -7.86 16.04 -9.47
CA GLY A 156 -8.51 16.95 -8.55
C GLY A 156 -7.69 17.16 -7.28
N ARG A 157 -8.39 17.45 -6.19
CA ARG A 157 -7.81 17.34 -4.85
C ARG A 157 -7.33 15.91 -4.64
N VAL A 158 -6.11 15.80 -4.11
CA VAL A 158 -5.47 14.49 -3.86
C VAL A 158 -6.20 13.74 -2.75
N ARG A 159 -6.69 14.46 -1.74
CA ARG A 159 -7.32 13.89 -0.56
C ARG A 159 -8.55 14.68 -0.10
N TYR A 160 -9.55 13.96 0.40
CA TYR A 160 -10.68 14.50 1.16
C TYR A 160 -10.71 13.91 2.57
N PRO A 161 -11.11 14.67 3.60
CA PRO A 161 -11.56 14.11 4.87
C PRO A 161 -12.72 13.13 4.67
N ASP A 162 -12.86 12.16 5.57
CA ASP A 162 -13.90 11.13 5.49
C ASP A 162 -15.29 11.60 5.98
N ASN A 163 -15.38 12.83 6.49
CA ASN A 163 -16.56 13.40 7.13
C ASN A 163 -17.18 14.60 6.37
N VAL A 164 -16.75 14.87 5.13
CA VAL A 164 -17.24 15.99 4.32
C VAL A 164 -17.78 15.53 2.97
N GLY A 165 -18.70 16.32 2.41
CA GLY A 165 -19.17 16.15 1.04
C GLY A 165 -20.13 14.98 0.85
N VAL A 166 -20.58 14.83 -0.39
CA VAL A 166 -21.34 13.64 -0.82
C VAL A 166 -20.51 12.36 -0.67
N ILE A 167 -19.18 12.45 -0.72
CA ILE A 167 -18.28 11.30 -0.53
C ILE A 167 -18.44 10.66 0.86
N ALA A 168 -18.58 11.46 1.92
CA ALA A 168 -18.87 10.96 3.27
C ALA A 168 -20.25 10.28 3.33
N GLN A 169 -21.27 10.88 2.71
CA GLN A 169 -22.62 10.28 2.67
C GLN A 169 -22.63 8.92 1.96
N VAL A 170 -21.85 8.77 0.89
CA VAL A 170 -21.68 7.49 0.18
C VAL A 170 -20.93 6.49 1.06
N TRP A 171 -19.91 6.95 1.79
CA TRP A 171 -19.15 6.11 2.71
C TRP A 171 -20.00 5.55 3.84
N GLU A 172 -20.88 6.36 4.43
CA GLU A 172 -21.72 5.94 5.54
C GLU A 172 -22.88 5.06 5.07
N ASN A 173 -23.60 5.50 4.03
CA ASN A 173 -24.83 4.86 3.59
C ASN A 173 -24.62 3.75 2.55
N GLY A 174 -23.42 3.63 1.99
CA GLY A 174 -23.06 2.69 0.92
C GLY A 174 -23.36 3.22 -0.49
N ALA A 175 -24.29 4.16 -0.61
CA ALA A 175 -24.58 4.84 -1.86
C ALA A 175 -25.24 6.21 -1.59
N ALA A 176 -25.18 7.10 -2.57
CA ALA A 176 -25.93 8.35 -2.56
C ALA A 176 -26.28 8.78 -3.99
N VAL A 177 -27.42 9.46 -4.14
CA VAL A 177 -27.84 10.13 -5.38
C VAL A 177 -28.27 11.54 -5.03
N VAL A 178 -27.61 12.52 -5.64
CA VAL A 178 -27.89 13.94 -5.51
C VAL A 178 -28.20 14.50 -6.89
N THR A 179 -29.30 15.23 -7.01
CA THR A 179 -29.73 15.83 -8.29
C THR A 179 -30.19 17.26 -8.09
N GLY A 180 -30.21 18.04 -9.16
CA GLY A 180 -30.76 19.38 -9.14
C GLY A 180 -29.87 20.44 -8.46
N LEU A 181 -28.56 20.19 -8.32
CA LEU A 181 -27.64 21.20 -7.79
C LEU A 181 -27.64 22.43 -8.70
N SER A 182 -27.47 23.60 -8.08
CA SER A 182 -27.56 24.88 -8.79
C SER A 182 -26.52 25.00 -9.90
N GLY A 183 -26.89 25.72 -10.96
CA GLY A 183 -25.94 26.15 -11.99
C GLY A 183 -25.34 27.52 -11.70
N ASP A 184 -25.86 28.23 -10.70
CA ASP A 184 -25.31 29.49 -10.21
C ASP A 184 -24.13 29.21 -9.29
N ARG A 185 -23.03 29.93 -9.49
CA ARG A 185 -21.77 29.66 -8.76
C ARG A 185 -21.91 29.92 -7.27
N ASP A 186 -22.53 31.03 -6.89
CA ASP A 186 -22.59 31.45 -5.50
C ASP A 186 -23.59 30.58 -4.73
N GLU A 187 -24.69 30.18 -5.36
CA GLU A 187 -25.63 29.21 -4.79
C GLU A 187 -25.01 27.81 -4.65
N TRP A 188 -24.24 27.36 -5.64
CA TRP A 188 -23.54 26.08 -5.59
C TRP A 188 -22.52 26.05 -4.45
N VAL A 189 -21.69 27.09 -4.31
CA VAL A 189 -20.70 27.22 -3.23
C VAL A 189 -21.40 27.24 -1.87
N ARG A 190 -22.49 28.01 -1.73
CA ARG A 190 -23.26 28.07 -0.48
C ARG A 190 -23.79 26.70 -0.07
N SER A 191 -24.41 25.97 -0.99
CA SER A 191 -24.91 24.61 -0.73
C SER A 191 -23.76 23.65 -0.37
N ALA A 192 -22.62 23.72 -1.08
CA ALA A 192 -21.43 22.91 -0.76
C ALA A 192 -20.91 23.14 0.66
N VAL A 193 -20.96 24.37 1.17
CA VAL A 193 -20.53 24.70 2.54
C VAL A 193 -21.61 24.33 3.57
N GLU A 194 -22.84 24.81 3.38
CA GLU A 194 -23.91 24.71 4.37
C GLU A 194 -24.50 23.29 4.49
N GLU A 195 -24.70 22.61 3.36
CA GLU A 195 -25.35 21.28 3.32
C GLU A 195 -24.35 20.14 3.33
N TYR A 196 -23.17 20.35 2.75
CA TYR A 196 -22.17 19.30 2.55
C TYR A 196 -20.89 19.50 3.36
N GLY A 197 -20.77 20.60 4.13
CA GLY A 197 -19.68 20.81 5.07
C GLY A 197 -18.30 21.00 4.44
N LEU A 198 -18.23 21.41 3.16
CA LEU A 198 -16.95 21.75 2.55
C LEU A 198 -16.40 23.04 3.17
N ASP A 199 -15.07 23.12 3.29
CA ASP A 199 -14.40 24.38 3.58
C ASP A 199 -14.71 25.42 2.47
N PRO A 200 -14.99 26.69 2.80
CA PRO A 200 -15.35 27.70 1.81
C PRO A 200 -14.31 27.88 0.69
N LEU A 201 -13.02 27.86 1.01
CA LEU A 201 -11.96 28.01 0.01
C LEU A 201 -11.92 26.78 -0.91
N ASP A 202 -12.11 25.59 -0.33
CA ASP A 202 -12.22 24.37 -1.11
C ASP A 202 -13.45 24.37 -2.05
N ALA A 203 -14.60 24.84 -1.56
CA ALA A 203 -15.83 24.93 -2.34
C ALA A 203 -15.65 25.88 -3.54
N GLU A 204 -15.03 27.05 -3.34
CA GLU A 204 -14.69 27.97 -4.43
C GLU A 204 -13.73 27.35 -5.45
N ASN A 205 -12.67 26.70 -4.98
CA ASN A 205 -11.69 26.01 -5.84
C ASN A 205 -12.33 24.89 -6.67
N VAL A 206 -13.30 24.17 -6.12
CA VAL A 206 -14.06 23.16 -6.86
C VAL A 206 -14.96 23.84 -7.89
N ALA A 207 -15.68 24.90 -7.50
CA ALA A 207 -16.60 25.62 -8.37
C ALA A 207 -15.89 26.20 -9.61
N ASP A 208 -14.65 26.69 -9.47
CA ASP A 208 -13.87 27.24 -10.57
C ASP A 208 -13.39 26.19 -11.58
N ARG A 209 -13.29 24.93 -11.17
CA ARG A 209 -12.85 23.82 -12.03
C ARG A 209 -14.04 23.09 -12.64
N MET A 210 -15.00 22.71 -11.80
CA MET A 210 -16.18 21.95 -12.22
C MET A 210 -17.26 22.00 -11.13
N MET A 211 -18.39 22.64 -11.45
CA MET A 211 -19.63 22.53 -10.69
C MET A 211 -20.44 21.33 -11.20
N SER A 212 -20.36 20.22 -10.49
CA SER A 212 -21.26 19.09 -10.75
C SER A 212 -22.69 19.50 -10.41
N ARG A 213 -23.63 19.13 -11.28
CA ARG A 213 -25.05 19.47 -11.12
C ARG A 213 -25.90 18.29 -10.65
N SER A 214 -25.32 17.09 -10.72
CA SER A 214 -25.82 15.88 -10.10
C SER A 214 -24.64 14.99 -9.73
N ILE A 215 -24.84 14.08 -8.78
CA ILE A 215 -23.80 13.17 -8.29
C ILE A 215 -24.46 11.83 -7.98
N VAL A 216 -23.86 10.73 -8.40
CA VAL A 216 -24.18 9.39 -7.90
C VAL A 216 -22.90 8.76 -7.41
N GLY A 217 -22.99 8.12 -6.25
CA GLY A 217 -21.86 7.47 -5.63
C GLY A 217 -22.21 6.09 -5.12
N LYS A 218 -21.22 5.21 -5.17
CA LYS A 218 -21.28 3.85 -4.66
C LYS A 218 -20.02 3.53 -3.86
N ARG A 219 -20.19 2.98 -2.66
CA ARG A 219 -19.10 2.41 -1.88
C ARG A 219 -18.64 1.09 -2.52
N LEU A 220 -17.33 0.95 -2.58
CA LEU A 220 -16.63 -0.20 -3.16
C LEU A 220 -16.22 -1.12 -2.01
N GLU A 221 -16.64 -2.37 -2.08
CA GLU A 221 -16.51 -3.36 -1.02
C GLU A 221 -15.95 -4.66 -1.63
N HIS A 222 -14.93 -5.24 -0.99
CA HIS A 222 -14.39 -6.54 -1.35
C HIS A 222 -14.23 -7.42 -0.10
N GLY A 223 -14.79 -8.63 -0.15
CA GLY A 223 -14.76 -9.55 1.00
C GLY A 223 -15.40 -8.96 2.27
N ARG A 224 -14.57 -8.68 3.29
CA ARG A 224 -14.97 -8.01 4.54
C ARG A 224 -14.40 -6.59 4.69
N GLY A 225 -13.60 -6.14 3.73
CA GLY A 225 -12.94 -4.84 3.72
C GLY A 225 -13.75 -3.80 2.94
N LEU A 226 -13.77 -2.57 3.45
CA LEU A 226 -14.28 -1.42 2.73
C LEU A 226 -13.12 -0.78 1.97
N SER A 227 -13.13 -0.91 0.64
CA SER A 227 -11.94 -0.58 -0.18
C SER A 227 -11.97 0.87 -0.67
N GLY A 228 -13.14 1.48 -0.87
CA GLY A 228 -13.19 2.85 -1.41
C GLY A 228 -14.55 3.31 -1.91
N ILE A 229 -14.54 4.30 -2.80
CA ILE A 229 -15.75 4.92 -3.34
C ILE A 229 -15.58 5.21 -4.84
N LEU A 230 -16.63 4.95 -5.60
CA LEU A 230 -16.82 5.39 -6.97
C LEU A 230 -17.83 6.54 -7.00
N LEU A 231 -17.46 7.70 -7.56
CA LEU A 231 -18.35 8.83 -7.80
C LEU A 231 -18.47 9.12 -9.29
N VAL A 232 -19.68 9.42 -9.74
CA VAL A 232 -19.99 9.94 -11.07
C VAL A 232 -20.61 11.32 -10.91
N GLU A 233 -20.04 12.30 -11.59
CA GLU A 233 -20.37 13.72 -11.43
C GLU A 233 -20.69 14.35 -12.80
N PRO A 234 -21.96 14.42 -13.21
CA PRO A 234 -22.36 15.13 -14.43
C PRO A 234 -22.51 16.65 -14.24
N LEU A 235 -22.30 17.40 -15.33
CA LEU A 235 -22.61 18.83 -15.45
C LEU A 235 -24.11 19.10 -15.64
N SER A 236 -24.92 18.07 -15.92
CA SER A 236 -26.36 18.23 -16.07
C SER A 236 -27.08 17.97 -14.74
N PRO A 237 -28.15 18.72 -14.41
CA PRO A 237 -28.84 18.61 -13.11
C PRO A 237 -29.57 17.28 -12.91
N ARG A 238 -29.79 16.51 -13.99
CA ARG A 238 -30.39 15.18 -13.98
C ARG A 238 -29.58 14.22 -14.85
N GLY A 239 -28.24 14.36 -14.82
CA GLY A 239 -27.33 13.52 -15.59
C GLY A 239 -27.21 12.11 -15.05
N VAL A 240 -27.51 11.94 -13.76
CA VAL A 240 -27.60 10.66 -13.05
C VAL A 240 -28.92 10.58 -12.28
N SER A 241 -29.33 9.36 -11.94
CA SER A 241 -30.56 9.08 -11.18
C SER A 241 -30.42 7.76 -10.41
N GLY A 242 -31.50 7.33 -9.74
CA GLY A 242 -31.57 6.00 -9.14
C GLY A 242 -31.30 4.87 -10.14
N GLN A 243 -31.73 5.03 -11.40
CA GLN A 243 -31.43 4.04 -12.46
C GLN A 243 -29.92 3.92 -12.70
N THR A 244 -29.16 5.01 -12.62
CA THR A 244 -27.70 4.94 -12.73
C THR A 244 -27.10 4.18 -11.55
N LEU A 245 -27.64 4.36 -10.35
CA LEU A 245 -27.22 3.60 -9.17
C LEU A 245 -27.55 2.10 -9.31
N ASP A 246 -28.71 1.75 -9.86
CA ASP A 246 -29.09 0.36 -10.12
C ASP A 246 -28.13 -0.32 -11.11
N LEU A 247 -27.73 0.38 -12.17
CA LEU A 247 -26.69 -0.09 -13.09
C LEU A 247 -25.33 -0.25 -12.39
N LEU A 248 -24.95 0.69 -11.52
CA LEU A 248 -23.75 0.58 -10.67
C LEU A 248 -23.89 -0.54 -9.60
N ASN A 249 -25.10 -1.00 -9.31
CA ASN A 249 -25.37 -2.16 -8.48
C ASN A 249 -25.19 -3.50 -9.20
N GLY A 250 -24.91 -3.46 -10.50
CA GLY A 250 -24.62 -4.64 -11.29
C GLY A 250 -25.88 -5.33 -11.80
N ASP A 251 -26.95 -4.56 -12.02
CA ASP A 251 -28.16 -5.04 -12.71
C ASP A 251 -27.85 -5.54 -14.13
N GLU A 252 -26.79 -5.00 -14.75
CA GLU A 252 -26.23 -5.52 -16.00
C GLU A 252 -25.02 -6.44 -15.78
N PRO A 253 -24.91 -7.58 -16.51
CA PRO A 253 -23.81 -8.53 -16.36
C PRO A 253 -22.42 -7.93 -16.59
N LEU A 254 -22.30 -7.01 -17.55
CA LEU A 254 -21.04 -6.34 -17.84
C LEU A 254 -20.64 -5.38 -16.72
N ALA A 255 -21.57 -4.52 -16.28
CA ALA A 255 -21.34 -3.59 -15.17
C ALA A 255 -20.96 -4.34 -13.87
N LYS A 256 -21.64 -5.46 -13.59
CA LYS A 256 -21.31 -6.34 -12.46
C LYS A 256 -19.89 -6.90 -12.56
N SER A 257 -19.49 -7.36 -13.74
CA SER A 257 -18.15 -7.91 -13.97
C SER A 257 -17.07 -6.83 -13.81
N LEU A 258 -17.27 -5.64 -14.39
CA LEU A 258 -16.36 -4.51 -14.27
C LEU A 258 -16.23 -4.03 -12.83
N LEU A 259 -17.34 -3.95 -12.10
CA LEU A 259 -17.33 -3.59 -10.68
C LEU A 259 -16.58 -4.62 -9.83
N SER A 260 -16.75 -5.92 -10.11
CA SER A 260 -16.00 -6.97 -9.43
C SER A 260 -14.49 -6.82 -9.65
N VAL A 261 -14.06 -6.55 -10.88
CA VAL A 261 -12.65 -6.30 -11.20
C VAL A 261 -12.15 -5.04 -10.50
N LEU A 262 -12.94 -3.97 -10.49
CA LEU A 262 -12.58 -2.73 -9.81
C LEU A 262 -12.37 -2.95 -8.30
N ASN A 263 -13.26 -3.70 -7.65
CA ASN A 263 -13.15 -4.03 -6.23
C ASN A 263 -11.89 -4.86 -5.95
N GLU A 264 -11.62 -5.89 -6.76
CA GLU A 264 -10.42 -6.74 -6.63
C GLU A 264 -9.13 -5.91 -6.74
N VAL A 265 -9.03 -5.05 -7.75
CA VAL A 265 -7.82 -4.25 -7.97
C VAL A 265 -7.62 -3.25 -6.82
N LEU A 266 -8.69 -2.64 -6.30
CA LEU A 266 -8.60 -1.76 -5.14
C LEU A 266 -8.24 -2.49 -3.85
N ASP A 267 -8.70 -3.73 -3.68
CA ASP A 267 -8.36 -4.56 -2.53
C ASP A 267 -6.88 -4.91 -2.53
N VAL A 268 -6.34 -5.37 -3.67
CA VAL A 268 -4.91 -5.61 -3.86
C VAL A 268 -4.08 -4.35 -3.61
N MET A 269 -4.60 -3.18 -4.01
CA MET A 269 -3.95 -1.91 -3.67
C MET A 269 -3.93 -1.70 -2.15
N SER A 270 -5.05 -1.96 -1.46
CA SER A 270 -5.18 -1.77 -0.01
C SER A 270 -4.20 -2.63 0.80
N GLU A 271 -4.07 -3.92 0.50
CA GLU A 271 -3.19 -4.85 1.21
C GLU A 271 -1.71 -4.46 1.08
N ASN A 272 -1.28 -4.13 -0.14
CA ASN A 272 0.11 -3.69 -0.40
C ASN A 272 0.45 -2.37 0.31
N PHE A 273 -0.55 -1.54 0.60
CA PHE A 273 -0.38 -0.28 1.30
C PHE A 273 -0.36 -0.42 2.82
N GLU A 274 -0.99 -1.46 3.37
CA GLU A 274 -0.93 -1.83 4.79
C GLU A 274 0.39 -2.56 5.13
N GLU A 275 0.83 -3.50 4.30
CA GLU A 275 2.08 -4.24 4.51
C GLU A 275 3.30 -3.31 4.51
N ALA A 276 3.30 -2.30 3.63
CA ALA A 276 4.35 -1.26 3.61
C ALA A 276 4.38 -0.38 4.88
N ALA A 277 3.25 -0.26 5.60
CA ALA A 277 3.18 0.50 6.84
C ALA A 277 3.67 -0.32 8.05
N ASP A 278 3.42 -1.64 8.06
CA ASP A 278 3.80 -2.54 9.15
C ASP A 278 5.31 -2.86 9.15
N ASP A 279 5.94 -2.89 7.97
CA ASP A 279 7.39 -3.10 7.83
C ASP A 279 8.26 -1.88 8.24
N GLY A 280 7.65 -0.75 8.63
CA GLY A 280 8.37 0.43 9.11
C GLY A 280 9.25 1.13 8.06
N VAL A 281 9.09 0.79 6.78
CA VAL A 281 9.86 1.35 5.65
C VAL A 281 8.99 2.32 4.83
N VAL A 282 8.45 3.38 5.42
CA VAL A 282 8.00 4.55 4.62
C VAL A 282 8.10 5.85 5.43
N PRO A 283 8.97 6.81 5.05
CA PRO A 283 8.77 8.22 5.36
C PRO A 283 7.49 8.69 4.65
N SER A 284 6.66 9.47 5.34
CA SER A 284 5.41 10.08 4.86
C SER A 284 5.54 10.79 3.50
N LEU A 285 5.47 10.04 2.40
CA LEU A 285 5.63 10.56 1.03
C LEU A 285 4.33 11.16 0.44
N PHE A 286 3.26 11.25 1.22
CA PHE A 286 2.05 12.00 0.85
C PHE A 286 2.09 13.48 1.27
N GLU A 287 3.17 13.93 1.94
CA GLU A 287 3.38 15.33 2.32
C GLU A 287 4.04 16.18 1.22
N THR A 288 4.59 15.55 0.16
CA THR A 288 5.40 16.24 -0.87
C THR A 288 4.67 16.56 -2.18
N ALA A 289 3.35 16.45 -2.24
CA ALA A 289 2.56 16.91 -3.40
C ALA A 289 1.86 18.27 -3.16
N GLY A 290 2.42 19.09 -2.28
CA GLY A 290 2.01 20.47 -2.02
C GLY A 290 3.14 21.46 -2.26
N VAL A 291 3.57 21.59 -3.52
CA VAL A 291 4.24 22.79 -4.08
C VAL A 291 3.72 22.98 -5.51
#